data_AF-A0A1H3MMY3-F1
#
_entry.id   AF-A0A1H3MMY3-F1
#
_cell.length_a   1.000
_cell.length_b   1.000
_cell.length_c   1.000
_cell.angle_alpha   90.00
_cell.angle_beta   90.00
_cell.angle_gamma   90.00
#
_symmetry.space_group_name_H-M   'P 1'
#
loop_
_entity.id
_entity.type
_entity.pdbx_description
1 polymer ?
#
loop_
_entity_poly.entity_id
_entity_poly.type
_entity_poly.pdbx_seq_one_letter_code
_entity_poly.pdbx_strand_id
1 'polypeptide(L)' 'MQVHIFRGPGRIFGFTAQASGQNLPQKYAPWLEFRSIELLNDQHTPGVDANECLCDIETYGVHVTDAHIRITEEAIR' A
#
# COMPACT_ATOMS: atom_id res chain seq x y z
N MET A 1 11.20 -6.79 -1.63
CA MET A 1 10.41 -6.91 -0.40
C MET A 1 9.05 -7.50 -0.72
N GLN A 2 8.59 -8.48 0.07
CA GLN A 2 7.22 -8.99 0.00
C GLN A 2 6.25 -7.92 0.52
N VAL A 3 5.29 -7.53 -0.33
CA VAL A 3 4.27 -6.52 -0.03
C VAL A 3 2.88 -7.13 -0.17
N HIS A 4 2.05 -6.91 0.84
CA HIS A 4 0.68 -7.35 0.93
C HIS A 4 -0.26 -6.19 0.57
N ILE A 5 -1.15 -6.44 -0.38
CA ILE A 5 -2.06 -5.44 -0.96
C ILE A 5 -3.47 -5.71 -0.44
N PHE A 6 -4.10 -4.65 0.04
CA PHE A 6 -5.47 -4.65 0.55
C PHE A 6 -6.31 -3.62 -0.21
N ARG A 7 -7.60 -3.92 -0.39
CA ARG A 7 -8.61 -3.02 -0.94
C ARG A 7 -9.37 -2.36 0.21
N GLY A 8 -9.42 -1.04 0.18
CA GLY A 8 -10.33 -0.25 1.00
C GLY A 8 -11.61 0.10 0.22
N PRO A 9 -12.49 0.93 0.79
CA PRO A 9 -13.66 1.46 0.11
C PRO A 9 -13.31 2.17 -1.20
N GLY A 10 -14.19 2.06 -2.20
CA GLY A 10 -14.02 2.75 -3.49
C GLY A 10 -12.81 2.25 -4.26
N ARG A 11 -11.84 3.15 -4.52
CA ARG A 11 -10.62 2.88 -5.28
C ARG A 11 -9.36 2.99 -4.42
N ILE A 12 -9.51 2.82 -3.11
CA ILE A 12 -8.39 2.86 -2.17
C ILE A 12 -7.64 1.53 -2.15
N PHE A 13 -6.33 1.59 -2.27
CA PHE A 13 -5.44 0.44 -2.08
C PHE A 13 -4.43 0.75 -0.98
N GLY A 14 -4.26 -0.21 -0.08
CA GLY A 14 -3.26 -0.19 0.98
C GLY A 14 -2.20 -1.25 0.72
N PHE A 15 -0.94 -0.90 0.96
CA PHE A 15 0.22 -1.75 0.74
C PHE A 15 1.03 -1.78 2.03
N THR A 16 1.45 -2.96 2.47
CA THR A 16 2.20 -3.11 3.73
C THR A 16 3.09 -4.34 3.68
N ALA A 17 4.18 -4.34 4.45
CA ALA A 17 4.99 -5.54 4.69
C ALA A 17 4.32 -6.52 5.69
N GLN A 18 3.24 -6.13 6.36
CA GLN A 18 2.53 -6.98 7.32
C GLN A 18 1.42 -7.80 6.65
N ALA A 19 1.54 -9.12 6.68
CA ALA A 19 0.56 -10.04 6.11
C ALA A 19 -0.86 -9.86 6.66
N SER A 20 -1.01 -9.38 7.89
CA SER A 20 -2.32 -9.18 8.51
C SER A 20 -3.00 -7.87 8.10
N GLY A 21 -2.28 -6.91 7.51
CA GLY A 21 -2.83 -5.58 7.19
C GLY A 21 -3.17 -4.72 8.40
N GLN A 22 -2.80 -5.12 9.63
CA GLN A 22 -3.25 -4.47 10.87
C GLN A 22 -2.73 -3.03 11.04
N ASN A 23 -1.64 -2.68 10.36
CA ASN A 23 -1.06 -1.35 10.38
C ASN A 23 -1.68 -0.39 9.35
N LEU A 24 -2.68 -0.83 8.57
CA LEU A 24 -3.36 0.02 7.61
C LEU A 24 -4.29 1.04 8.30
N PRO A 25 -4.41 2.27 7.77
CA PRO A 25 -5.23 3.33 8.38
C PRO A 25 -6.70 2.93 8.54
N GLN A 26 -7.24 3.10 9.77
CA GLN A 26 -8.63 2.75 10.10
C GLN A 26 -9.67 3.56 9.31
N LYS A 27 -9.34 4.78 8.88
CA LYS A 27 -10.27 5.64 8.14
C LYS A 27 -10.66 5.11 6.75
N TYR A 28 -9.88 4.16 6.21
CA TYR A 28 -10.19 3.46 4.96
C TYR A 28 -10.49 1.98 5.20
N ALA A 29 -10.82 1.59 6.44
CA ALA A 29 -11.41 0.28 6.72
C ALA A 29 -12.87 0.23 6.19
N PRO A 30 -13.42 -0.96 5.91
CA PRO A 30 -12.80 -2.28 6.04
C PRO A 30 -11.75 -2.54 4.95
N TRP A 31 -10.63 -3.12 5.37
CA TRP A 31 -9.58 -3.61 4.47
C TRP A 31 -9.86 -5.06 4.09
N LEU A 32 -9.85 -5.34 2.79
CA LEU A 32 -10.00 -6.68 2.25
C LEU A 32 -8.69 -7.11 1.61
N GLU A 33 -8.15 -8.26 2.02
CA GLU A 33 -6.95 -8.82 1.39
C GLU A 33 -7.21 -8.99 -0.12
N PHE A 34 -6.25 -8.54 -0.94
CA PHE A 34 -6.35 -8.64 -2.38
C PHE A 34 -5.31 -9.59 -2.97
N ARG A 35 -4.02 -9.31 -2.76
CA ARG A 35 -2.92 -10.18 -3.18
C ARG A 35 -1.63 -9.80 -2.49
N SER A 36 -0.63 -10.66 -2.58
CA SER A 36 0.75 -10.34 -2.18
C SER A 36 1.67 -10.40 -3.39
N ILE A 37 2.65 -9.49 -3.46
CA ILE A 37 3.63 -9.41 -4.55
C ILE A 37 5.03 -9.15 -3.98
N GLU A 38 6.06 -9.56 -4.71
CA GLU A 38 7.43 -9.12 -4.45
C GLU A 38 7.67 -7.82 -5.23
N LEU A 39 8.09 -6.76 -4.53
CA LEU A 39 8.52 -5.51 -5.15
C LEU A 39 10.04 -5.35 -5.05
N LEU A 40 10.65 -4.92 -6.14
CA LEU A 40 12.08 -4.61 -6.24
C LEU A 40 12.24 -3.18 -6.77
N ASN A 41 13.20 -2.44 -6.21
CA ASN A 41 13.51 -1.10 -6.69
C ASN A 41 13.91 -1.13 -8.18
N ASP A 42 13.56 -0.08 -8.90
CA ASP A 42 13.82 0.13 -10.32
C ASP A 42 13.22 -0.93 -11.27
N GLN A 43 12.36 -1.82 -10.74
CA GLN A 43 11.63 -2.78 -11.55
C GLN A 43 10.22 -2.26 -11.86
N HIS A 44 9.89 -2.21 -13.15
CA HIS A 44 8.55 -1.85 -13.58
C HIS A 44 7.53 -2.89 -13.11
N THR A 45 6.58 -2.45 -12.26
CA THR A 45 5.48 -3.27 -11.77
C THR A 45 4.16 -2.64 -12.20
N PRO A 46 3.30 -3.32 -12.98
CA PRO A 46 2.04 -2.74 -13.44
C PRO A 46 1.15 -2.29 -12.29
N GLY A 47 0.74 -1.01 -12.32
CA GLY A 47 -0.22 -0.42 -11.39
C GLY A 47 0.34 0.03 -10.03
N VAL A 48 1.66 -0.04 -9.82
CA VAL A 48 2.31 0.46 -8.62
C VAL A 48 3.69 1.01 -8.96
N ASP A 49 4.02 2.20 -8.48
CA ASP A 49 5.40 2.68 -8.49
C ASP A 49 6.16 1.96 -7.37
N ALA A 50 7.08 1.07 -7.76
CA ALA A 50 7.81 0.24 -6.80
C ALA A 50 8.70 1.08 -5.88
N ASN A 51 9.38 2.09 -6.42
CA ASN A 51 10.29 2.93 -5.64
C ASN A 51 9.51 3.77 -4.62
N GLU A 52 8.39 4.36 -5.05
CA GLU A 52 7.52 5.14 -4.18
C GLU A 52 6.87 4.27 -3.08
N CYS A 53 6.35 3.11 -3.45
CA CYS A 53 5.73 2.18 -2.51
C CYS A 53 6.72 1.66 -1.46
N LEU A 54 7.92 1.25 -1.88
CA LEU A 54 8.96 0.75 -0.97
C LEU A 54 9.43 1.87 -0.02
N CYS A 55 9.67 3.07 -0.53
CA CYS A 55 10.07 4.23 0.28
C CYS A 55 8.99 4.60 1.33
N ASP A 56 7.72 4.57 0.95
CA ASP A 56 6.61 4.83 1.86
C ASP A 56 6.47 3.74 2.94
N ILE A 57 6.62 2.46 2.58
CA ILE A 57 6.59 1.38 3.57
C ILE A 57 7.77 1.51 4.53
N GLU A 58 8.96 1.89 4.08
CA GLU A 58 10.11 2.15 4.95
C GLU A 58 9.88 3.37 5.87
N THR A 59 9.24 4.42 5.37
CA THR A 59 9.06 5.69 6.09
C THR A 59 7.86 5.68 7.05
N TYR A 60 6.73 5.13 6.61
CA TYR A 60 5.43 5.18 7.29
C TYR A 60 4.91 3.79 7.70
N GLY A 61 5.56 2.72 7.28
CA GLY A 61 5.10 1.33 7.49
C GLY A 61 4.06 0.87 6.47
N VAL A 62 3.49 1.78 5.67
CA VAL A 62 2.46 1.49 4.67
C VAL A 62 2.60 2.45 3.47
N HIS A 63 2.04 2.06 2.34
CA HIS A 63 1.77 2.93 1.21
C HIS A 63 0.27 2.89 0.89
N VAL A 64 -0.35 4.03 0.58
CA VAL A 64 -1.79 4.12 0.31
C VAL A 64 -2.03 4.95 -0.94
N THR A 65 -2.89 4.45 -1.83
CA THR A 65 -3.32 5.17 -3.03
C THR A 65 -4.84 5.28 -3.14
N ASP A 66 -5.32 6.34 -3.79
CA ASP A 66 -6.68 6.44 -4.33
C ASP A 66 -6.59 6.49 -5.85
N ALA A 67 -7.12 5.46 -6.53
CA ALA A 67 -7.10 5.38 -7.99
C ALA A 67 -5.68 5.56 -8.59
N HIS A 68 -4.67 4.98 -7.94
CA HIS A 68 -3.24 5.09 -8.25
C HIS A 68 -2.59 6.45 -7.94
N ILE A 69 -3.30 7.38 -7.30
CA ILE A 69 -2.72 8.61 -6.78
C ILE A 69 -2.24 8.35 -5.35
N ARG A 70 -0.97 8.62 -5.07
CA ARG A 70 -0.41 8.49 -3.72
C ARG A 70 -1.07 9.44 -2.73
N ILE A 71 -1.57 8.88 -1.63
CA ILE A 71 -2.18 9.60 -0.51
C ILE A 71 -1.59 9.19 0.86
N THR A 72 -0.48 8.46 0.90
CA THR A 72 0.10 7.88 2.13
C THR A 72 0.25 8.88 3.28
N GLU A 73 0.82 10.06 3.02
CA GLU A 73 1.04 11.05 4.07
C GLU A 73 -0.29 11.60 4.61
N GLU A 74 -1.26 11.84 3.74
CA GLU A 74 -2.62 12.21 4.17
C GLU A 74 -3.25 11.06 4.94
N ALA A 75 -3.05 9.82 4.50
CA ALA A 75 -3.65 8.62 5.07
C ALA A 75 -3.21 8.34 6.51
N ILE A 76 -2.00 8.75 6.88
CA ILE A 76 -1.38 8.50 8.19
C ILE A 76 -1.60 9.66 9.18
N ARG A 77 -2.02 10.84 8.69
CA ARG A 77 -2.55 11.92 9.52
C ARG A 77 -3.95 11.58 10.03
#